data_AF-A0AAF0J7X4-F1
#
_entry.id   AF-A0AAF0J7X4-F1
#
_cell.length_a   1.000
_cell.length_b   1.000
_cell.length_c   1.000
_cell.angle_alpha   90.00
_cell.angle_beta   90.00
_cell.angle_gamma   90.00
#
_symmetry.space_group_name_H-M   'P 1'
#
loop_
_entity.id
_entity.type
_entity.pdbx_description
1 polymer ?
#
loop_
_entity_poly.entity_id
_entity_poly.type
_entity_poly.pdbx_seq_one_letter_code
_entity_poly.pdbx_strand_id
1 'polypeptide(L)' 'MRASLRAHPLPHSTRLEPEMVSVEIWYADQPSQKSFRTKVTLAKAARQNRPIPNWFRLKTDNKIQYNAHRRHWRRTKLNI' A
#
# COMPACT_ATOMS: atom_id res chain seq x y z
N MET A 1 22.63 -7.04 -49.41
CA MET A 1 21.65 -6.17 -50.08
C MET A 1 20.76 -5.56 -49.00
N ARG A 2 20.62 -4.22 -49.03
CA ARG A 2 20.18 -3.38 -47.90
C ARG A 2 18.70 -3.58 -47.56
N ALA A 3 18.40 -3.59 -46.26
CA ALA A 3 17.05 -3.55 -45.71
C ALA A 3 16.32 -2.28 -46.15
N SER A 4 15.11 -2.42 -46.71
CA SER A 4 14.20 -1.30 -46.97
C SER A 4 13.18 -1.22 -45.84
N LEU A 5 13.47 -0.31 -44.91
CA LEU A 5 12.54 0.15 -43.88
C LEU A 5 11.41 0.92 -44.57
N ARG A 6 10.16 0.48 -44.43
CA ARG A 6 9.01 1.33 -44.73
C ARG A 6 8.89 2.33 -43.58
N ALA A 7 9.19 3.59 -43.85
CA ALA A 7 8.91 4.67 -42.92
C ALA A 7 7.39 4.83 -42.79
N HIS A 8 6.86 4.61 -41.59
CA HIS A 8 5.49 5.03 -41.26
C HIS A 8 5.50 6.55 -41.04
N PRO A 9 4.57 7.31 -41.65
CA PRO A 9 4.51 8.75 -41.46
C PRO A 9 4.18 9.10 -40.01
N LEU A 10 4.95 10.04 -39.45
CA LEU A 10 4.68 10.64 -38.14
C LEU A 10 3.38 11.46 -38.23
N PRO A 11 2.43 11.32 -37.28
CA PRO A 11 1.25 12.16 -37.27
C PRO A 11 1.65 13.61 -36.99
N HIS A 12 1.22 14.49 -37.89
CA HIS A 12 1.33 15.93 -37.76
C HIS A 12 0.52 16.42 -36.55
N SER A 13 1.09 17.42 -35.85
CA SER A 13 0.47 18.23 -34.82
C SER A 13 -0.96 18.65 -35.20
N THR A 14 -1.96 18.16 -34.46
CA THR A 14 -3.23 18.84 -34.11
C THR A 14 -4.13 17.89 -33.31
N ARG A 15 -4.71 18.41 -32.22
CA ARG A 15 -5.69 17.80 -31.28
C ARG A 15 -5.05 17.14 -30.04
N LEU A 16 -5.37 17.71 -28.88
CA LEU A 16 -5.06 17.18 -27.56
C LEU A 16 -5.82 15.85 -27.39
N GLU A 17 -5.10 14.74 -27.50
CA GLU A 17 -5.62 13.39 -27.26
C GLU A 17 -5.81 13.16 -25.74
N PRO A 18 -7.03 12.86 -25.26
CA PRO A 18 -7.31 12.60 -23.84
C PRO A 18 -6.75 11.25 -23.33
N GLU A 19 -6.03 10.48 -24.16
CA GLU A 19 -5.43 9.20 -23.82
C GLU A 19 -4.30 9.29 -22.78
N MET A 20 -3.63 10.44 -22.66
CA MET A 20 -2.49 10.58 -21.74
C MET A 20 -2.86 10.83 -20.27
N VAL A 21 -4.08 11.33 -20.00
CA VAL A 21 -4.54 11.54 -18.61
C VAL A 21 -4.84 10.20 -17.93
N SER A 22 -5.11 9.17 -18.72
CA SER A 22 -5.45 7.83 -18.24
C SER A 22 -4.25 6.95 -17.94
N VAL A 23 -2.99 7.36 -18.18
CA VAL A 23 -1.82 6.53 -17.85
C VAL A 23 -1.18 6.99 -16.54
N GLU A 24 -1.13 8.30 -16.28
CA GLU A 24 -0.50 8.85 -15.07
C GLU A 24 -1.25 8.48 -13.78
N ILE A 25 -2.57 8.34 -13.84
CA ILE A 25 -3.41 8.04 -12.66
C ILE A 25 -3.19 6.60 -12.15
N TRP A 26 -2.84 5.64 -13.03
CA TRP A 26 -2.66 4.23 -12.64
C TRP A 26 -1.27 3.93 -12.06
N TYR A 27 -0.27 4.77 -12.34
CA TYR A 27 1.07 4.60 -11.77
C TYR A 27 1.18 5.07 -10.31
N ALA A 28 0.29 5.97 -9.87
CA ALA A 28 0.30 6.51 -8.50
C ALA A 28 -0.24 5.53 -7.43
N ASP A 29 -1.07 4.55 -7.80
CA ASP A 29 -1.65 3.56 -6.89
C ASP A 29 -0.94 2.20 -6.94
N GLN A 30 0.39 2.17 -7.05
CA GLN A 30 1.11 0.92 -6.82
C GLN A 30 1.16 0.62 -5.32
N PRO A 31 0.45 -0.40 -4.80
CA PRO A 31 0.35 -0.67 -3.36
C PRO A 31 1.71 -0.97 -2.70
N SER A 32 2.73 -1.26 -3.50
CA SER A 32 4.10 -1.55 -3.09
C SER A 32 4.97 -0.29 -2.88
N GLN A 33 4.68 0.82 -3.56
CA GLN A 33 5.48 2.06 -3.50
C GLN A 33 5.04 2.96 -2.33
N LYS A 34 5.47 2.60 -1.11
CA LYS A 34 5.10 3.33 0.13
C LYS A 34 6.20 4.27 0.62
N SER A 35 5.79 5.44 1.12
CA SER A 35 6.70 6.36 1.83
C SER A 35 7.27 5.72 3.11
N PHE A 36 8.41 6.23 3.59
CA PHE A 36 9.01 5.75 4.84
C PHE A 36 8.08 5.92 6.04
N ARG A 37 7.37 7.06 6.13
CA ARG A 37 6.40 7.34 7.20
C ARG A 37 5.29 6.29 7.24
N THR A 38 4.71 5.97 6.09
CA THR A 38 3.67 4.93 5.98
C THR A 38 4.22 3.56 6.38
N LYS A 39 5.44 3.21 5.95
CA LYS A 39 6.10 1.94 6.33
C LYS A 39 6.29 1.82 7.84
N VAL A 40 6.73 2.89 8.52
CA VAL A 40 6.90 2.91 9.98
C VAL A 40 5.56 2.70 10.69
N THR A 41 4.50 3.39 10.26
CA THR A 41 3.16 3.23 10.83
C THR A 41 2.64 1.80 10.66
N LEU A 42 2.80 1.21 9.46
CA LEU A 42 2.43 -0.17 9.18
C LEU A 42 3.22 -1.17 10.05
N ALA A 43 4.53 -0.96 10.21
CA ALA A 43 5.37 -1.80 11.05
C ALA A 43 4.96 -1.74 12.53
N LYS A 44 4.64 -0.54 13.05
CA LYS A 44 4.14 -0.36 14.42
C LYS A 44 2.79 -1.07 14.61
N ALA A 45 1.85 -0.87 13.68
CA ALA A 45 0.55 -1.52 13.71
C ALA A 45 0.66 -3.06 13.63
N ALA A 46 1.60 -3.56 12.82
CA ALA A 46 1.91 -4.98 12.76
C ALA A 46 2.44 -5.47 14.11
N ARG A 47 3.37 -4.76 14.75
CA ARG A 47 3.96 -5.15 16.05
C ARG A 47 2.97 -5.12 17.21
N GLN A 48 2.06 -4.15 17.25
CA GLN A 48 1.03 -4.03 18.29
C GLN A 48 -0.02 -5.15 18.24
N ASN A 49 -0.25 -5.74 17.06
CA ASN A 49 -1.27 -6.75 16.85
C ASN A 49 -0.83 -8.16 17.33
N ARG A 50 -0.62 -8.31 18.64
CA ARG A 50 -0.16 -9.56 19.28
C ARG A 50 -1.02 -9.90 20.50
N PRO A 51 -1.14 -11.19 20.87
CA PRO A 51 -1.81 -11.59 22.11
C PRO A 51 -0.99 -11.16 23.34
N ILE A 52 -1.66 -11.08 24.50
CA ILE A 52 -1.00 -10.79 25.77
C ILE A 52 -0.12 -11.98 26.19
N PRO A 53 1.09 -11.76 26.71
CA PRO A 53 1.96 -12.84 27.20
C PRO A 53 1.37 -13.60 28.39
N ASN A 54 1.64 -14.91 28.47
CA ASN A 54 1.10 -15.77 29.53
C ASN A 54 1.58 -15.35 30.92
N TRP A 55 2.87 -15.03 31.09
CA TRP A 55 3.40 -14.61 32.40
C TRP A 55 2.71 -13.35 32.95
N PHE A 56 2.26 -12.46 32.07
CA PHE A 56 1.55 -11.24 32.47
C PHE A 56 0.17 -11.58 33.05
N ARG A 57 -0.53 -12.59 32.50
CA ARG A 57 -1.79 -13.08 33.05
C ARG A 57 -1.65 -13.65 34.45
N LEU A 58 -0.48 -14.19 34.77
CA LEU A 58 -0.18 -14.80 36.07
C LEU A 58 0.25 -13.76 37.14
N LYS A 59 0.36 -12.48 36.77
CA LYS A 59 0.66 -11.42 37.75
C LYS A 59 -0.55 -11.19 38.67
N THR A 60 -0.30 -11.07 39.96
CA THR A 60 -1.31 -10.73 40.98
C THR A 60 -1.97 -9.38 40.66
N ASP A 61 -3.26 -9.26 41.00
CA ASP A 61 -4.09 -8.07 40.78
C ASP A 61 -4.20 -7.59 39.33
N ASN A 62 -3.93 -8.48 38.37
CA ASN A 62 -4.09 -8.16 36.96
C ASN A 62 -5.53 -8.38 36.47
N LYS A 63 -6.21 -7.29 36.11
CA LYS A 63 -7.56 -7.31 35.53
C LYS A 63 -7.57 -7.48 34.01
N ILE A 64 -6.43 -7.31 33.33
CA ILE A 64 -6.33 -7.31 31.86
C ILE A 64 -6.09 -8.73 31.35
N GLN A 65 -7.11 -9.30 30.69
CA GLN A 65 -7.10 -10.70 30.22
C GLN A 65 -6.74 -10.85 28.72
N TYR A 66 -7.08 -9.86 27.90
CA TYR A 66 -6.88 -9.86 26.45
C TYR A 66 -6.52 -8.47 25.92
N ASN A 67 -5.92 -8.43 24.72
CA ASN A 67 -5.59 -7.18 24.05
C ASN A 67 -6.85 -6.63 23.35
N ALA A 68 -7.51 -5.66 23.96
CA ALA A 68 -8.73 -5.03 23.43
C ALA A 68 -8.49 -4.29 22.10
N HIS A 69 -7.27 -3.84 21.84
CA HIS A 69 -6.91 -3.11 20.62
C HIS A 69 -6.34 -4.03 19.51
N ARG A 70 -6.47 -5.34 19.67
CA ARG A 70 -6.07 -6.31 18.64
C ARG A 70 -6.96 -6.14 17.42
N ARG A 71 -6.36 -6.16 16.22
CA ARG A 71 -7.04 -5.82 14.96
C ARG A 71 -7.02 -6.97 13.96
N HIS A 72 -8.14 -7.23 13.29
CA HIS A 72 -8.19 -8.09 12.12
C HIS A 72 -8.34 -7.27 10.83
N TRP A 73 -7.51 -7.55 9.82
CA TRP A 73 -7.39 -6.72 8.61
C TRP A 73 -8.65 -6.72 7.71
N ARG A 74 -9.48 -7.77 7.78
CA ARG A 74 -10.77 -7.81 7.09
C ARG A 74 -11.87 -7.05 7.81
N ARG A 75 -11.78 -6.90 9.14
CA ARG A 75 -12.83 -6.29 9.97
C ARG A 75 -12.63 -4.78 10.16
N THR A 76 -11.39 -4.35 10.42
CA THR A 76 -11.10 -2.94 10.75
C THR A 76 -9.87 -2.44 9.98
N LYS A 77 -10.03 -1.29 9.30
CA LYS A 77 -8.98 -0.63 8.50
C LYS A 77 -8.15 0.35 9.35
N LEU A 78 -6.94 0.67 8.87
CA LEU A 78 -5.96 1.47 9.62
C LEU A 78 -6.10 2.99 9.42
N ASN A 79 -6.94 3.45 8.49
CA ASN A 79 -7.20 4.87 8.20
C ASN A 79 -5.90 5.71 8.16
N ILE A 80 -4.98 5.32 7.30
CA ILE A 80 -3.62 5.87 7.14
C ILE A 80 -3.32 6.18 5.68
#